data_AF-A0A958JZJ8-F1
#
_entry.id   AF-A0A958JZJ8-F1
#
_cell.length_a   1.000
_cell.length_b   1.000
_cell.length_c   1.000
_cell.angle_alpha   90.00
_cell.angle_beta   90.00
_cell.angle_gamma   90.00
#
_symmetry.space_group_name_H-M   'P 1'
#
loop_
_entity.id
_entity.type
_entity.pdbx_description
1 polymer ?
#
loop_
_entity_poly.entity_id
_entity_poly.type
_entity_poly.pdbx_seq_one_letter_code
_entity_poly.pdbx_strand_id
1 'polypeptide(L)'
;MAFNKRLGNFFQQVNGKSKTDNKIVYADRFQEAVKRIEESEYYELGSPYGFYDGRHIIGQNTPINEGVYVGALPHEAIVVDEAHGELEKVYTELLVLHAKDHGKQQAIENTILPYIARIIQEKLHFSPESIRTALDQNQIKPDYKVSLDYFLIHGIGTARHQVLLAAYLIEKLILRGYL
;
A
#
# COMPACT_ATOMS: atom_id res chain seq x y z
N MET A 1 13.25 18.74 4.76
CA MET A 1 13.50 18.64 3.29
C MET A 1 14.25 17.37 2.86
N ALA A 2 15.16 16.79 3.68
CA ALA A 2 15.90 15.58 3.30
C ALA A 2 15.04 14.30 3.21
N PHE A 3 14.02 14.18 4.07
CA PHE A 3 13.11 13.03 4.12
C PHE A 3 12.29 12.85 2.84
N ASN A 4 11.64 13.92 2.35
CA ASN A 4 10.87 13.89 1.09
C ASN A 4 11.73 13.52 -0.13
N LYS A 5 13.01 13.92 -0.16
CA LYS A 5 13.94 13.55 -1.24
C LYS A 5 14.31 12.06 -1.17
N ARG A 6 14.42 11.49 0.03
CA ARG A 6 14.69 10.05 0.25
C ARG A 6 13.47 9.19 -0.09
N LEU A 7 12.26 9.60 0.30
CA LEU A 7 11.01 8.94 -0.13
C LEU A 7 10.87 8.92 -1.65
N GLY A 8 11.11 10.07 -2.30
CA GLY A 8 11.07 10.15 -3.76
C GLY A 8 12.12 9.29 -4.48
N ASN A 9 13.23 8.94 -3.82
CA ASN A 9 14.24 8.01 -4.35
C ASN A 9 13.89 6.54 -4.01
N PHE A 10 13.27 6.29 -2.86
CA PHE A 10 12.75 4.98 -2.46
C PHE A 10 11.74 4.45 -3.47
N PHE A 11 10.72 5.25 -3.83
CA PHE A 11 9.74 4.86 -4.85
C PHE A 11 10.36 4.67 -6.24
N GLN A 12 11.44 5.39 -6.58
CA GLN A 12 12.16 5.19 -7.84
C GLN A 12 13.00 3.91 -7.86
N GLN A 13 13.58 3.53 -6.71
CA GLN A 13 14.36 2.30 -6.57
C GLN A 13 13.46 1.06 -6.62
N VAL A 14 12.23 1.17 -6.14
CA VAL A 14 11.20 0.11 -6.24
C VAL A 14 10.59 0.03 -7.65
N ASN A 15 10.42 1.15 -8.37
CA ASN A 15 9.67 1.18 -9.64
C ASN A 15 10.47 1.45 -10.92
N GLY A 16 11.79 1.59 -10.89
CA GLY A 16 12.64 1.63 -12.07
C GLY A 16 12.18 2.51 -13.25
N LYS A 17 12.12 3.85 -13.11
CA LYS A 17 12.48 4.93 -14.10
C LYS A 17 11.77 6.29 -13.86
N SER A 18 12.51 7.36 -14.25
CA SER A 18 12.24 8.80 -14.56
C SER A 18 11.11 9.61 -13.89
N LYS A 19 11.36 10.91 -13.63
CA LYS A 19 10.61 11.76 -12.65
C LYS A 19 9.69 12.84 -13.25
N THR A 20 9.75 13.11 -14.56
CA THR A 20 9.09 14.30 -15.15
C THR A 20 7.84 13.99 -15.98
N ASP A 21 7.85 12.96 -16.82
CA ASP A 21 6.67 12.57 -17.62
C ASP A 21 5.62 11.80 -16.81
N ASN A 22 6.06 11.21 -15.70
CA ASN A 22 5.24 10.34 -14.86
C ASN A 22 4.16 11.08 -14.06
N LYS A 23 4.38 12.36 -13.72
CA LYS A 23 3.49 13.06 -12.79
C LYS A 23 2.09 13.34 -13.37
N ILE A 24 2.01 13.58 -14.68
CA ILE A 24 0.75 13.80 -15.40
C ILE A 24 0.00 12.46 -15.54
N VAL A 25 0.71 11.41 -15.94
CA VAL A 25 0.14 10.06 -16.15
C VAL A 25 -0.43 9.44 -14.87
N TYR A 26 0.19 9.65 -13.70
CA TYR A 26 -0.30 9.10 -12.44
C TYR A 26 -1.54 9.81 -11.90
N ALA A 27 -1.65 11.14 -12.08
CA ALA A 27 -2.84 11.89 -11.71
C ALA A 27 -4.04 11.43 -12.57
N ASP A 28 -3.82 11.22 -13.87
CA ASP A 28 -4.84 10.74 -14.80
C ASP A 28 -5.35 9.35 -14.42
N ARG A 29 -4.46 8.40 -14.10
CA ARG A 29 -4.86 7.03 -13.73
C ARG A 29 -5.67 6.94 -12.44
N PHE A 30 -5.36 7.77 -11.44
CA PHE A 30 -6.16 7.80 -10.22
C PHE A 30 -7.56 8.37 -10.49
N GLN A 31 -7.66 9.42 -11.30
CA GLN A 31 -8.95 9.96 -11.74
C GLN A 31 -9.75 8.96 -12.57
N GLU A 32 -9.10 8.17 -13.43
CA GLU A 32 -9.73 7.05 -14.14
C GLU A 32 -10.28 5.99 -13.17
N ALA A 33 -9.52 5.67 -12.12
CA ALA A 33 -9.97 4.71 -11.10
C ALA A 33 -11.24 5.19 -10.38
N VAL A 34 -11.25 6.46 -9.95
CA VAL A 34 -12.40 7.06 -9.25
C VAL A 34 -13.61 7.13 -10.18
N LYS A 35 -13.46 7.69 -11.39
CA LYS A 35 -14.56 7.77 -12.38
C LYS A 35 -15.18 6.41 -12.68
N ARG A 36 -14.36 5.36 -12.79
CA ARG A 36 -14.81 4.00 -13.07
C ARG A 36 -15.70 3.45 -11.96
N ILE A 37 -15.44 3.79 -10.70
CA ILE A 37 -16.23 3.30 -9.56
C ILE A 37 -17.37 4.25 -9.18
N GLU A 38 -17.31 5.54 -9.54
CA GLU A 38 -18.39 6.52 -9.34
C GLU A 38 -19.72 6.07 -9.96
N GLU A 39 -19.66 5.28 -11.03
CA GLU A 39 -20.84 4.72 -11.71
C GLU A 39 -21.36 3.44 -11.04
N SER A 40 -20.68 2.91 -10.01
CA SER A 40 -21.06 1.67 -9.32
C SER A 40 -22.03 1.92 -8.16
N GLU A 41 -22.88 0.93 -7.85
CA GLU A 41 -23.80 0.97 -6.71
C GLU A 41 -23.10 1.00 -5.34
N TYR A 42 -21.80 0.66 -5.31
CA TYR A 42 -20.98 0.60 -4.11
C TYR A 42 -20.29 1.93 -3.79
N TYR A 43 -20.41 2.93 -4.66
CA TYR A 43 -19.80 4.24 -4.45
C TYR A 43 -20.73 5.18 -3.69
N GLU A 44 -20.16 5.86 -2.69
CA GLU A 44 -20.85 6.89 -1.93
C GLU A 44 -20.01 8.17 -1.88
N LEU A 45 -20.66 9.31 -2.04
CA LEU A 45 -19.98 10.60 -1.92
C LEU A 45 -19.60 10.87 -0.45
N GLY A 46 -18.31 11.11 -0.19
CA GLY A 46 -17.77 11.45 1.13
C GLY A 46 -16.26 11.22 1.19
N SER A 47 -15.50 11.92 2.07
CA SER A 47 -14.02 11.95 1.98
C SER A 47 -13.52 12.61 0.66
N PRO A 48 -12.24 13.00 0.50
CA PRO A 48 -11.78 13.70 -0.71
C PRO A 48 -12.02 12.99 -2.04
N TYR A 49 -12.24 11.66 -2.02
CA TYR A 49 -12.40 10.84 -3.24
C TYR A 49 -13.63 9.93 -3.24
N GLY A 50 -14.49 10.01 -2.22
CA GLY A 50 -15.59 9.06 -2.06
C GLY A 50 -15.28 7.92 -1.08
N PHE A 51 -16.31 7.13 -0.86
CA PHE A 51 -16.26 5.81 -0.24
C PHE A 51 -16.56 4.75 -1.29
N TYR A 52 -15.96 3.58 -1.14
CA TYR A 52 -16.24 2.38 -1.93
C TYR A 52 -16.57 1.24 -0.97
N ASP A 53 -17.83 0.80 -1.02
CA ASP A 53 -18.42 -0.26 -0.19
C ASP A 53 -18.08 -0.07 1.31
N GLY A 54 -18.43 1.11 1.83
CA GLY A 54 -18.28 1.50 3.24
C GLY A 54 -16.88 1.93 3.68
N ARG A 55 -15.89 2.03 2.78
CA ARG A 55 -14.50 2.42 3.11
C ARG A 55 -14.05 3.62 2.31
N HIS A 56 -13.30 4.55 2.91
CA HIS A 56 -12.78 5.69 2.15
C HIS A 56 -11.78 5.23 1.11
N ILE A 57 -11.82 5.86 -0.07
CA ILE A 57 -10.88 5.55 -1.14
C ILE A 57 -9.51 6.15 -0.80
N ILE A 58 -8.47 5.33 -0.88
CA ILE A 58 -7.08 5.73 -0.63
C ILE A 58 -6.59 6.57 -1.81
N GLY A 59 -6.32 7.84 -1.56
CA GLY A 59 -5.69 8.78 -2.49
C GLY A 59 -4.77 9.76 -1.77
N GLN A 60 -4.56 10.93 -2.36
CA GLN A 60 -3.72 11.95 -1.74
C GLN A 60 -4.41 12.55 -0.50
N ASN A 61 -3.67 12.66 0.62
CA ASN A 61 -4.16 13.23 1.88
C ASN A 61 -5.34 12.47 2.53
N THR A 62 -5.56 11.21 2.17
CA THR A 62 -6.46 10.32 2.90
C THR A 62 -5.64 9.36 3.78
N PRO A 63 -6.17 8.91 4.92
CA PRO A 63 -5.57 7.81 5.67
C PRO A 63 -5.40 6.56 4.80
N ILE A 64 -4.34 5.80 5.04
CA ILE A 64 -4.10 4.50 4.40
C ILE A 64 -4.88 3.42 5.14
N ASN A 65 -4.72 3.36 6.48
CA ASN A 65 -5.42 2.42 7.33
C ASN A 65 -6.95 2.63 7.25
N GLU A 66 -7.68 1.52 7.36
CA GLU A 66 -9.13 1.37 7.18
C GLU A 66 -9.66 1.67 5.76
N GLY A 67 -8.81 2.15 4.87
CA GLY A 67 -9.16 2.54 3.51
C GLY A 67 -9.20 1.38 2.51
N VAL A 68 -9.63 1.72 1.29
CA VAL A 68 -9.61 0.83 0.14
C VAL A 68 -8.92 1.48 -1.06
N TYR A 69 -8.02 0.74 -1.69
CA TYR A 69 -7.37 1.16 -2.93
C TYR A 69 -8.06 0.51 -4.13
N VAL A 70 -8.51 1.35 -5.06
CA VAL A 70 -9.08 0.94 -6.35
C VAL A 70 -8.15 1.34 -7.49
N GLY A 71 -7.94 0.42 -8.44
CA GLY A 71 -7.10 0.66 -9.60
C GLY A 71 -7.86 1.28 -10.78
N ALA A 72 -7.12 1.90 -11.71
CA ALA A 72 -7.65 2.40 -12.98
C ALA A 72 -8.28 1.28 -13.83
N LEU A 73 -7.68 0.09 -13.77
CA LEU A 73 -8.21 -1.12 -14.38
C LEU A 73 -8.97 -1.96 -13.36
N PRO A 74 -10.03 -2.68 -13.79
CA PRO A 74 -10.83 -3.55 -12.93
C PRO A 74 -9.98 -4.74 -12.49
N HIS A 75 -9.55 -4.69 -11.24
CA HIS A 75 -8.80 -5.69 -10.50
C HIS A 75 -9.41 -5.79 -9.09
N GLU A 76 -8.84 -6.57 -8.18
CA GLU A 76 -9.23 -6.52 -6.77
C GLU A 76 -9.15 -5.09 -6.18
N ALA A 77 -10.14 -4.75 -5.36
CA ALA A 77 -10.11 -3.55 -4.52
C ALA A 77 -9.38 -3.92 -3.22
N ILE A 78 -8.21 -3.33 -2.99
CA ILE A 78 -7.32 -3.75 -1.90
C ILE A 78 -7.70 -3.00 -0.63
N VAL A 79 -8.22 -3.72 0.36
CA VAL A 79 -8.54 -3.18 1.67
C VAL A 79 -7.30 -3.18 2.55
N VAL A 80 -6.99 -2.05 3.18
CA VAL A 80 -5.83 -1.93 4.08
C VAL A 80 -6.35 -1.66 5.48
N ASP A 81 -6.45 -2.69 6.32
CA ASP A 81 -6.88 -2.56 7.71
C ASP A 81 -6.29 -3.63 8.63
N GLU A 82 -6.36 -3.39 9.94
CA GLU A 82 -5.78 -4.26 10.96
C GLU A 82 -6.75 -5.39 11.41
N ALA A 83 -7.82 -5.66 10.65
CA ALA A 83 -8.89 -6.55 11.09
C ALA A 83 -8.44 -8.01 11.27
N HIS A 84 -7.44 -8.48 10.51
CA HIS A 84 -6.90 -9.85 10.62
C HIS A 84 -5.50 -9.91 11.27
N GLY A 85 -4.90 -8.75 11.58
CA GLY A 85 -3.69 -8.60 12.39
C GLY A 85 -2.36 -8.89 11.69
N GLU A 86 -2.32 -9.29 10.41
CA GLU A 86 -1.05 -9.55 9.72
C GLU A 86 -0.27 -8.26 9.47
N LEU A 87 -0.95 -7.17 9.12
CA LEU A 87 -0.33 -5.85 9.02
C LEU A 87 0.36 -5.40 10.32
N GLU A 88 -0.25 -5.60 11.48
CA GLU A 88 0.36 -5.25 12.78
C GLU A 88 1.54 -6.18 13.13
N LYS A 89 1.48 -7.46 12.74
CA LYS A 89 2.62 -8.38 12.87
C LYS A 89 3.80 -7.89 12.03
N VAL A 90 3.57 -7.53 10.76
CA VAL A 90 4.62 -7.00 9.87
C VAL A 90 5.20 -5.70 10.42
N TYR A 91 4.36 -4.80 10.94
CA TYR A 91 4.84 -3.58 11.61
C TYR A 91 5.73 -3.88 12.83
N THR A 92 5.33 -4.83 13.67
CA THR A 92 6.11 -5.24 14.84
C THR A 92 7.45 -5.86 14.42
N GLU A 93 7.44 -6.71 13.39
CA GLU A 93 8.65 -7.31 12.82
C GLU A 93 9.60 -6.24 12.26
N LEU A 94 9.09 -5.20 11.60
CA LEU A 94 9.89 -4.08 11.12
C LEU A 94 10.65 -3.40 12.27
N LEU A 95 9.96 -3.11 13.38
CA LEU A 95 10.58 -2.49 14.55
C LEU A 95 11.63 -3.39 15.20
N VAL A 96 11.37 -4.70 15.29
CA VAL A 96 12.32 -5.68 15.81
C VAL A 96 13.56 -5.77 14.91
N LEU A 97 13.37 -5.80 13.59
CA LEU A 97 14.45 -5.88 12.63
C LEU A 97 15.34 -4.64 12.69
N HIS A 98 14.74 -3.45 12.76
CA HIS A 98 15.48 -2.20 12.94
C HIS A 98 16.25 -2.16 14.26
N ALA A 99 15.60 -2.52 15.38
CA ALA A 99 16.21 -2.48 16.70
C ALA A 99 17.37 -3.47 16.87
N LYS A 100 17.36 -4.61 16.16
CA LYS A 100 18.47 -5.58 16.17
C LYS A 100 19.76 -5.01 15.59
N ASP A 101 19.66 -4.22 14.53
CA ASP A 101 20.83 -3.70 13.80
C ASP A 101 21.33 -2.36 14.36
N HIS A 102 20.42 -1.55 14.93
CA HIS A 102 20.71 -0.18 15.34
C HIS A 102 20.55 0.09 16.84
N GLY A 103 19.99 -0.86 17.60
CA GLY A 103 19.62 -0.65 19.00
C GLY A 103 18.43 0.30 19.18
N LYS A 104 17.89 0.37 20.39
CA LYS A 104 16.67 1.16 20.70
C LYS A 104 16.87 2.69 20.67
N GLN A 105 18.12 3.16 20.68
CA GLN A 105 18.46 4.58 20.85
C GLN A 105 18.77 5.31 19.54
N GLN A 106 18.85 4.59 18.41
CA GLN A 106 19.17 5.22 17.14
C GLN A 106 17.92 5.77 16.44
N ALA A 107 18.05 6.95 15.83
CA ALA A 107 16.94 7.64 15.19
C ALA A 107 16.36 6.84 14.00
N ILE A 108 15.12 6.37 14.17
CA ILE A 108 14.34 5.63 13.16
C ILE A 108 14.16 6.45 11.88
N GLU A 109 13.92 7.76 12.01
CA GLU A 109 13.68 8.71 10.91
C GLU A 109 14.65 8.58 9.73
N ASN A 110 15.93 8.34 10.02
CA ASN A 110 16.98 8.35 9.01
C ASN A 110 17.38 6.97 8.51
N THR A 111 16.90 5.90 9.14
CA THR A 111 17.41 4.54 8.95
C THR A 111 16.32 3.54 8.57
N ILE A 112 15.03 3.87 8.74
CA ILE A 112 13.94 2.89 8.59
C ILE A 112 13.60 2.51 7.14
N LEU A 113 13.82 3.40 6.16
CA LEU A 113 13.38 3.15 4.77
C LEU A 113 14.01 1.87 4.15
N PRO A 114 15.33 1.59 4.29
CA PRO A 114 15.90 0.31 3.87
C PRO A 114 15.24 -0.92 4.51
N TYR A 115 14.82 -0.82 5.77
CA TYR A 115 14.13 -1.92 6.47
C TYR A 115 12.70 -2.12 5.96
N ILE A 116 12.01 -1.03 5.60
CA ILE A 116 10.71 -1.11 4.93
C ILE A 116 10.85 -1.81 3.57
N ALA A 117 11.84 -1.44 2.74
CA ALA A 117 12.08 -2.13 1.47
C ALA A 117 12.35 -3.63 1.69
N ARG A 118 13.19 -3.95 2.67
CA ARG A 118 13.53 -5.33 3.01
C ARG A 118 12.31 -6.14 3.45
N ILE A 119 11.52 -5.64 4.40
CA ILE A 119 10.36 -6.38 4.91
C ILE A 119 9.30 -6.57 3.81
N ILE A 120 9.12 -5.59 2.93
CA ILE A 120 8.22 -5.73 1.77
C ILE A 120 8.69 -6.85 0.84
N GLN A 121 9.98 -6.90 0.53
CA GLN A 121 10.55 -7.94 -0.33
C GLN A 121 10.45 -9.34 0.30
N GLU A 122 10.62 -9.43 1.62
CA GLU A 122 10.50 -10.68 2.37
C GLU A 122 9.03 -11.16 2.49
N LYS A 123 8.07 -10.23 2.64
CA LYS A 123 6.65 -10.55 2.88
C LYS A 123 5.79 -10.63 1.62
N LEU A 124 6.15 -9.93 0.55
CA LEU A 124 5.37 -9.85 -0.68
C LEU A 124 6.26 -10.08 -1.90
N HIS A 125 6.46 -11.35 -2.26
CA HIS A 125 7.20 -11.70 -3.46
C HIS A 125 6.41 -11.25 -4.70
N PHE A 126 7.07 -10.50 -5.58
CA PHE A 126 6.45 -10.04 -6.80
C PHE A 126 6.13 -11.22 -7.72
N SER A 127 4.85 -11.57 -7.85
CA SER A 127 4.38 -12.65 -8.73
C SER A 127 2.96 -12.38 -9.24
N PRO A 128 2.82 -11.63 -10.36
CA PRO A 128 1.52 -11.35 -10.97
C PRO A 128 0.73 -12.62 -11.33
N GLU A 129 1.43 -13.65 -11.81
CA GLU A 129 0.80 -14.93 -12.19
C GLU A 129 0.28 -15.71 -10.99
N SER A 130 1.01 -15.71 -9.86
CA SER A 130 0.54 -16.35 -8.62
C SER A 130 -0.67 -15.62 -8.06
N ILE A 131 -0.71 -14.28 -8.13
CA ILE A 131 -1.88 -13.51 -7.73
C ILE A 131 -3.07 -13.87 -8.61
N ARG A 132 -2.91 -13.82 -9.93
CA ARG A 132 -3.99 -14.17 -10.86
C ARG A 132 -4.54 -15.57 -10.56
N THR A 133 -3.65 -16.54 -10.39
CA THR A 133 -4.02 -17.92 -10.05
C THR A 133 -4.79 -17.98 -8.71
N ALA A 134 -4.32 -17.29 -7.68
CA ALA A 134 -4.96 -17.27 -6.38
C ALA A 134 -6.34 -16.60 -6.42
N LEU A 135 -6.49 -15.48 -7.13
CA LEU A 135 -7.76 -14.78 -7.32
C LEU A 135 -8.75 -15.64 -8.12
N ASP A 136 -8.31 -16.26 -9.22
CA ASP A 136 -9.14 -17.13 -10.07
C ASP A 136 -9.62 -18.37 -9.29
N GLN A 137 -8.74 -19.02 -8.52
CA GLN A 137 -9.09 -20.18 -7.70
C GLN A 137 -10.12 -19.86 -6.62
N ASN A 138 -10.08 -18.63 -6.07
CA ASN A 138 -11.02 -18.15 -5.07
C ASN A 138 -12.24 -17.44 -5.69
N GLN A 139 -12.38 -17.46 -7.02
CA GLN A 139 -13.46 -16.83 -7.78
C GLN A 139 -13.64 -15.34 -7.45
N ILE A 140 -12.53 -14.66 -7.16
CA ILE A 140 -12.52 -13.23 -6.82
C ILE A 140 -12.74 -12.46 -8.11
N LYS A 141 -13.87 -11.75 -8.17
CA LYS A 141 -14.22 -10.92 -9.33
C LYS A 141 -13.48 -9.59 -9.30
N PRO A 142 -13.35 -8.90 -10.44
CA PRO A 142 -12.89 -7.53 -10.43
C PRO A 142 -13.71 -6.66 -9.47
N ASP A 143 -13.02 -5.73 -8.83
CA ASP A 143 -13.47 -4.79 -7.80
C ASP A 143 -13.97 -5.41 -6.49
N TYR A 144 -13.90 -6.73 -6.34
CA TYR A 144 -14.16 -7.34 -5.04
C TYR A 144 -13.11 -6.88 -4.03
N LYS A 145 -13.58 -6.57 -2.82
CA LYS A 145 -12.72 -6.22 -1.70
C LYS A 145 -11.90 -7.44 -1.28
N VAL A 146 -10.58 -7.28 -1.30
CA VAL A 146 -9.63 -8.28 -0.80
C VAL A 146 -8.72 -7.59 0.21
N SER A 147 -8.61 -8.15 1.40
CA SER A 147 -7.72 -7.61 2.43
C SER A 147 -6.25 -7.74 2.00
N LEU A 148 -5.44 -6.73 2.30
CA LEU A 148 -3.99 -6.79 2.13
C LEU A 148 -3.36 -7.94 2.93
N ASP A 149 -3.97 -8.32 4.06
CA ASP A 149 -3.57 -9.47 4.88
C ASP A 149 -3.63 -10.78 4.08
N TYR A 150 -4.58 -10.93 3.15
CA TYR A 150 -4.62 -12.11 2.28
C TYR A 150 -3.31 -12.29 1.50
N PHE A 151 -2.79 -11.21 0.93
CA PHE A 151 -1.55 -11.24 0.16
C PHE A 151 -0.33 -11.48 1.03
N LEU A 152 -0.32 -10.92 2.25
CA LEU A 152 0.73 -11.15 3.24
C LEU A 152 0.80 -12.61 3.68
N ILE A 153 -0.35 -13.24 3.96
CA ILE A 153 -0.44 -14.65 4.36
C ILE A 153 0.12 -15.57 3.28
N HIS A 154 -0.22 -15.27 2.01
CA HIS A 154 0.22 -16.08 0.88
C HIS A 154 1.63 -15.72 0.39
N GLY A 155 2.24 -14.65 0.90
CA GLY A 155 3.58 -14.22 0.53
C GLY A 155 3.71 -13.71 -0.92
N ILE A 156 2.59 -13.34 -1.56
CA ILE A 156 2.52 -12.97 -2.98
C ILE A 156 1.99 -11.55 -3.17
N GLY A 157 2.61 -10.81 -4.08
CA GLY A 157 2.31 -9.39 -4.29
C GLY A 157 2.49 -8.94 -5.74
N THR A 158 1.92 -7.79 -6.05
CA THR A 158 2.34 -6.95 -7.18
C THR A 158 2.86 -5.63 -6.62
N ALA A 159 3.33 -4.74 -7.48
CA ALA A 159 3.81 -3.41 -7.07
C ALA A 159 2.74 -2.64 -6.26
N ARG A 160 1.45 -2.82 -6.56
CA ARG A 160 0.35 -2.16 -5.83
C ARG A 160 0.29 -2.58 -4.37
N HIS A 161 0.35 -3.88 -4.12
CA HIS A 161 0.39 -4.48 -2.79
C HIS A 161 1.60 -4.02 -1.99
N GLN A 162 2.77 -4.03 -2.63
CA GLN A 162 4.03 -3.60 -2.01
C GLN A 162 4.00 -2.12 -1.62
N VAL A 163 3.46 -1.26 -2.50
CA VAL A 163 3.31 0.18 -2.23
C VAL A 163 2.31 0.43 -1.11
N LEU A 164 1.18 -0.29 -1.08
CA LEU A 164 0.19 -0.17 -0.01
C LEU A 164 0.76 -0.60 1.34
N LEU A 165 1.51 -1.70 1.39
CA LEU A 165 2.22 -2.11 2.59
C LEU A 165 3.23 -1.05 3.05
N ALA A 166 4.02 -0.49 2.13
CA ALA A 166 4.94 0.60 2.45
C ALA A 166 4.21 1.81 3.03
N ALA A 167 3.12 2.22 2.40
CA ALA A 167 2.32 3.37 2.81
C ALA A 167 1.72 3.16 4.21
N TYR A 168 1.16 1.97 4.47
CA TYR A 168 0.67 1.59 5.79
C TYR A 168 1.78 1.65 6.85
N LEU A 169 2.95 1.05 6.60
CA LEU A 169 4.05 1.04 7.57
C LEU A 169 4.55 2.46 7.87
N ILE A 170 4.65 3.32 6.85
CA ILE A 170 5.05 4.72 7.02
C ILE A 170 3.99 5.49 7.81
N GLU A 171 2.71 5.34 7.48
CA GLU A 171 1.62 5.97 8.23
C GLU A 171 1.65 5.55 9.70
N LYS A 172 1.79 4.25 9.97
CA LYS A 172 1.87 3.71 11.33
C LYS A 172 3.05 4.28 12.11
N LEU A 173 4.21 4.41 11.47
CA LEU A 173 5.40 5.04 12.09
C LEU A 173 5.16 6.51 12.43
N ILE A 174 4.51 7.29 11.55
CA ILE A 174 4.15 8.69 11.79
C ILE A 174 3.17 8.79 12.97
N LEU A 175 2.09 7.99 12.96
CA LEU A 175 1.08 8.00 14.02
C LEU A 175 1.65 7.61 15.39
N ARG A 176 2.70 6.80 15.42
CA ARG A 176 3.40 6.39 16.65
C ARG A 176 4.54 7.34 17.04
N GLY A 177 4.78 8.42 16.29
CA GLY A 177 5.77 9.45 16.60
C GLY A 177 7.21 9.06 16.28
N TYR A 178 7.43 8.09 15.39
CA TYR A 178 8.76 7.69 14.93
C TYR A 178 9.25 8.50 13.71
N LEU A 179 8.33 9.13 12.98
CA LEU A 179 8.54 9.92 11.77
C LEU A 179 7.80 11.26 11.87
#